data_AF-A0A1F7NH57-F1
#
_entry.id   AF-A0A1F7NH57-F1
#
_cell.length_a   1.000
_cell.length_b   1.000
_cell.length_c   1.000
_cell.angle_alpha   90.00
_cell.angle_beta   90.00
_cell.angle_gamma   90.00
#
_symmetry.space_group_name_H-M   'P 1'
#
loop_
_entity.id
_entity.type
_entity.pdbx_description
1 polymer ?
#
loop_
_entity_poly.entity_id
_entity_poly.type
_entity_poly.pdbx_seq_one_letter_code
_entity_poly.pdbx_strand_id
1 'polypeptide(L)'
;MSQRADVSLAYVALVVSDVEAAAAVFERDFGLRRAACVVGRAGRRVPALSIGRSALALFPPGDPFVGGQAKPGLHHIALGVKDPLAAARTATAAGIPVTEAEPREGLNGAARLLLSPLATVGVRTSLSEPLALEPPRPGFVERIDHLGVASADNGAAVEAFVRRLGCPLESTQTDVEV
;
A
#
# COMPACT_ATOMS: atom_id res chain seq x y z
N MET A 1 -2.46 -14.54 24.31
CA MET A 1 -1.21 -14.08 23.70
C MET A 1 -1.50 -13.77 22.24
N SER A 2 -1.72 -12.50 21.89
CA SER A 2 -2.04 -12.13 20.50
C SER A 2 -0.77 -12.23 19.67
N GLN A 3 -0.77 -13.12 18.69
CA GLN A 3 0.31 -13.26 17.71
C GLN A 3 0.39 -11.93 16.96
N ARG A 4 1.48 -11.16 17.13
CA ARG A 4 1.71 -9.94 16.35
C ARG A 4 1.63 -10.32 14.88
N ALA A 5 0.67 -9.76 14.16
CA ALA A 5 0.66 -9.89 12.71
C ALA A 5 1.93 -9.19 12.19
N ASP A 6 2.78 -9.93 11.47
CA ASP A 6 3.95 -9.36 10.79
C ASP A 6 3.45 -8.58 9.56
N VAL A 7 2.88 -7.41 9.84
CA VAL A 7 2.32 -6.51 8.83
C VAL A 7 3.45 -5.65 8.30
N SER A 8 3.73 -5.79 7.00
CA SER A 8 4.70 -4.96 6.28
C SER A 8 3.98 -4.06 5.28
N LEU A 9 4.68 -3.07 4.71
CA LEU A 9 4.17 -2.28 3.59
C LEU A 9 4.71 -2.89 2.29
N ALA A 10 3.90 -3.64 1.56
CA ALA A 10 4.30 -4.28 0.30
C ALA A 10 4.58 -3.24 -0.78
N TYR A 11 3.66 -2.27 -0.95
CA TYR A 11 3.84 -1.16 -1.87
C TYR A 11 2.86 -0.01 -1.58
N VAL A 12 3.15 1.14 -2.17
CA VAL A 12 2.26 2.31 -2.25
C VAL A 12 1.91 2.53 -3.72
N ALA A 13 0.61 2.63 -4.03
CA ALA A 13 0.16 2.97 -5.38
C ALA A 13 0.01 4.48 -5.52
N LEU A 14 0.66 5.04 -6.54
CA LEU A 14 0.64 6.46 -6.87
C LEU A 14 -0.04 6.65 -8.22
N VAL A 15 -0.99 7.58 -8.29
CA VAL A 15 -1.46 8.13 -9.55
C VAL A 15 -0.56 9.31 -9.89
N VAL A 16 0.06 9.30 -11.06
CA VAL A 16 1.00 10.34 -11.50
C VAL A 16 0.59 10.85 -12.87
N SER A 17 0.74 12.17 -13.09
CA SER A 17 0.31 12.81 -14.35
C SER A 17 1.04 12.26 -15.58
N ASP A 18 2.32 11.92 -15.42
CA ASP A 18 3.16 11.29 -16.44
C ASP A 18 3.98 10.18 -15.77
N VAL A 19 3.72 8.94 -16.18
CA VAL A 19 4.30 7.74 -15.57
C VAL A 19 5.79 7.63 -15.86
N GLU A 20 6.21 7.91 -17.10
CA GLU A 20 7.62 7.80 -17.49
C GLU A 20 8.45 8.91 -16.89
N ALA A 21 7.94 10.16 -16.91
CA ALA A 21 8.62 11.29 -16.31
C ALA A 21 8.78 11.10 -14.80
N ALA A 22 7.74 10.63 -14.10
CA ALA A 22 7.82 10.35 -12.66
C ALA A 22 8.80 9.21 -12.35
N ALA A 23 8.77 8.12 -13.11
CA ALA A 23 9.71 7.02 -12.94
C ALA A 23 11.16 7.49 -13.14
N ALA A 24 11.42 8.27 -14.21
CA ALA A 24 12.74 8.81 -14.50
C ALA A 24 13.27 9.71 -13.38
N VAL A 25 12.41 10.53 -12.75
CA VAL A 25 12.78 11.33 -11.57
C VAL A 25 13.19 10.43 -10.40
N PHE A 26 12.40 9.40 -10.09
CA PHE A 26 12.75 8.47 -9.00
C PHE A 26 14.03 7.67 -9.27
N GLU A 27 14.29 7.28 -10.51
CA GLU A 27 15.52 6.59 -10.89
C GLU A 27 16.74 7.52 -10.83
N ARG A 28 16.64 8.73 -11.42
CA ARG A 28 17.75 9.68 -11.55
C ARG A 28 18.08 10.38 -10.24
N ASP A 29 17.07 10.90 -9.56
CA ASP A 29 17.26 11.82 -8.41
C ASP A 29 17.30 11.07 -7.08
N PHE A 30 16.60 9.93 -6.98
CA PHE A 30 16.52 9.13 -5.75
C PHE A 30 17.22 7.77 -5.87
N GLY A 31 17.76 7.43 -7.05
CA GLY A 31 18.51 6.18 -7.26
C GLY A 31 17.68 4.91 -7.17
N LEU A 32 16.34 5.02 -7.24
CA LEU A 32 15.47 3.87 -7.08
C LEU A 32 15.55 2.96 -8.30
N ARG A 33 15.46 1.64 -8.08
CA ARG A 33 15.48 0.66 -9.16
C ARG A 33 14.06 0.40 -9.65
N ARG A 34 13.81 0.70 -10.92
CA ARG A 34 12.56 0.41 -11.62
C ARG A 34 12.50 -1.04 -12.11
N ALA A 35 11.35 -1.66 -11.91
CA ALA A 35 10.92 -2.90 -12.54
C ALA A 35 9.59 -2.70 -13.26
N ALA A 36 9.32 -3.46 -14.31
CA ALA A 36 8.04 -3.43 -15.01
C ALA A 36 7.14 -4.55 -14.49
N CYS A 37 6.12 -4.20 -13.70
CA CYS A 37 5.19 -5.17 -13.12
C CYS A 37 3.96 -5.38 -14.00
N VAL A 38 3.55 -6.63 -14.19
CA VAL A 38 2.30 -6.97 -14.88
C VAL A 38 1.10 -6.60 -14.00
N VAL A 39 0.05 -6.04 -14.59
CA VAL A 39 -1.18 -5.67 -13.89
C VAL A 39 -2.42 -6.09 -14.65
N GLY A 40 -3.30 -6.80 -13.95
CA GLY A 40 -4.51 -7.39 -14.50
C GLY A 40 -4.24 -8.42 -15.60
N ARG A 41 -5.32 -8.93 -16.19
CA ARG A 41 -5.27 -10.08 -17.10
C ARG A 41 -4.71 -9.81 -18.48
N ALA A 42 -4.63 -8.55 -18.91
CA ALA A 42 -4.26 -8.18 -20.28
C ALA A 42 -2.74 -8.04 -20.51
N GLY A 43 -1.89 -8.44 -19.55
CA GLY A 43 -0.43 -8.35 -19.68
C GLY A 43 0.12 -6.92 -19.70
N ARG A 44 -0.71 -5.92 -19.40
CA ARG A 44 -0.29 -4.51 -19.29
C ARG A 44 0.74 -4.38 -18.17
N ARG A 45 1.73 -3.50 -18.35
CA ARG A 45 2.81 -3.29 -17.38
C ARG A 45 2.80 -1.88 -16.83
N VAL A 46 3.14 -1.75 -15.55
CA VAL A 46 3.36 -0.48 -14.86
C VAL A 46 4.72 -0.48 -14.19
N PRO A 47 5.39 0.67 -14.07
CA PRO A 47 6.63 0.74 -13.33
C PRO A 47 6.37 0.60 -11.82
N ALA A 48 7.16 -0.25 -11.19
CA ALA A 48 7.30 -0.33 -9.74
C ALA A 48 8.74 -0.02 -9.37
N LEU A 49 8.96 0.94 -8.49
CA LEU A 49 10.28 1.36 -8.04
C LEU A 49 10.53 0.80 -6.65
N SER A 50 11.53 -0.06 -6.51
CA SER A 50 11.90 -0.67 -5.23
C SER A 50 12.48 0.38 -4.26
N ILE A 51 12.07 0.32 -2.99
CA ILE A 51 12.56 1.16 -1.90
C ILE A 51 12.48 0.40 -0.56
N GLY A 52 13.62 0.13 0.05
CA GLY A 52 13.74 -0.77 1.20
C GLY A 52 13.13 -2.15 0.92
N ARG A 53 12.15 -2.55 1.73
CA ARG A 53 11.35 -3.78 1.54
C ARG A 53 9.99 -3.53 0.87
N SER A 54 9.80 -2.35 0.31
CA SER A 54 8.55 -1.88 -0.28
C SER A 54 8.76 -1.42 -1.73
N ALA A 55 7.71 -0.88 -2.35
CA ALA A 55 7.78 -0.31 -3.68
C ALA A 55 6.82 0.87 -3.88
N LEU A 56 7.15 1.75 -4.82
CA LEU A 56 6.24 2.73 -5.39
C LEU A 56 5.74 2.22 -6.73
N ALA A 57 4.44 1.93 -6.85
CA ALA A 57 3.82 1.51 -8.11
C ALA A 57 3.11 2.69 -8.76
N LEU A 58 3.51 3.06 -9.99
CA LEU A 58 2.99 4.26 -10.64
C LEU A 58 1.92 3.92 -11.68
N PHE A 59 0.83 4.67 -11.65
CA PHE A 59 -0.30 4.52 -12.55
C PHE A 59 -0.64 5.87 -13.20
N PRO A 60 -1.06 5.89 -14.47
CA PRO A 60 -1.61 7.10 -15.06
C PRO A 60 -3.02 7.38 -14.49
N PRO A 61 -3.53 8.62 -14.58
CA PRO A 61 -4.89 8.93 -14.20
C PRO A 61 -5.89 8.13 -15.05
N GLY A 62 -7.00 7.70 -14.44
CA GLY A 62 -8.03 6.91 -15.11
C GLY A 62 -7.71 5.41 -15.22
N ASP A 63 -6.57 4.95 -14.69
CA ASP A 63 -6.20 3.55 -14.75
C ASP A 63 -7.15 2.65 -13.92
N PRO A 64 -7.68 1.54 -14.48
CA PRO A 64 -8.62 0.66 -13.78
C PRO A 64 -8.09 0.02 -12.50
N PHE A 65 -6.78 -0.22 -12.38
CA PHE A 65 -6.18 -0.84 -11.19
C PHE A 65 -6.30 0.05 -9.94
N VAL A 66 -6.36 1.36 -10.17
CA VAL A 66 -6.59 2.43 -9.18
C VAL A 66 -8.00 3.01 -9.31
N GLY A 67 -8.96 2.16 -9.71
CA GLY A 67 -10.39 2.50 -9.72
C GLY A 67 -10.76 3.68 -10.63
N GLY A 68 -9.95 3.98 -11.67
CA GLY A 68 -10.21 5.10 -12.56
C GLY A 68 -9.93 6.47 -11.95
N GLN A 69 -9.13 6.56 -10.88
CA GLN A 69 -8.85 7.83 -10.22
C GLN A 69 -8.22 8.86 -11.19
N ALA A 70 -8.88 10.00 -11.37
CA ALA A 70 -8.47 11.04 -12.31
C ALA A 70 -7.44 12.03 -11.76
N LYS A 71 -7.32 12.16 -10.44
CA LYS A 71 -6.40 13.11 -9.81
C LYS A 71 -5.11 12.41 -9.36
N PRO A 72 -3.92 12.99 -9.67
CA PRO A 72 -2.66 12.51 -9.14
C PRO A 72 -2.62 12.52 -7.60
N GLY A 73 -1.82 11.62 -7.03
CA GLY A 73 -1.61 11.48 -5.59
C GLY A 73 -1.46 10.03 -5.14
N LEU A 74 -1.25 9.84 -3.83
CA LEU A 74 -1.29 8.52 -3.22
C LEU A 74 -2.71 7.95 -3.30
N HIS A 75 -2.86 6.78 -3.92
CA HIS A 75 -4.16 6.15 -4.09
C HIS A 75 -4.46 5.14 -2.99
N HIS A 76 -3.57 4.18 -2.75
CA HIS A 76 -3.76 3.14 -1.73
C HIS A 76 -2.43 2.64 -1.21
N ILE A 77 -2.47 2.07 0.00
CA ILE A 77 -1.37 1.30 0.58
C ILE A 77 -1.70 -0.20 0.51
N ALA A 78 -0.69 -1.02 0.25
CA ALA A 78 -0.80 -2.47 0.31
C ALA A 78 -0.03 -3.01 1.51
N LEU A 79 -0.75 -3.63 2.43
CA LEU A 79 -0.18 -4.34 3.57
C LEU A 79 0.28 -5.73 3.11
N GLY A 80 1.57 -5.99 3.27
CA GLY A 80 2.24 -7.24 2.92
C GLY A 80 1.93 -8.33 3.94
N VAL A 81 1.29 -9.41 3.48
CA VAL A 81 0.92 -10.59 4.27
C VAL A 81 1.24 -11.87 3.48
N LYS A 82 1.59 -12.96 4.17
CA LYS A 82 1.95 -14.23 3.52
C LYS A 82 0.76 -14.94 2.87
N ASP A 83 -0.42 -14.80 3.45
CA ASP A 83 -1.67 -15.38 2.96
C ASP A 83 -2.77 -14.32 3.04
N PRO A 84 -3.07 -13.62 1.92
CA PRO A 84 -4.10 -12.58 1.89
C PRO A 84 -5.49 -13.08 2.27
N LEU A 85 -5.85 -14.33 1.94
CA LEU A 85 -7.16 -14.91 2.25
C LEU A 85 -7.30 -15.18 3.74
N ALA A 86 -6.29 -15.75 4.38
CA ALA A 86 -6.27 -15.93 5.83
C ALA A 86 -6.29 -14.57 6.56
N ALA A 87 -5.46 -13.62 6.12
CA ALA A 87 -5.43 -12.28 6.69
C ALA A 87 -6.79 -11.57 6.54
N ALA A 88 -7.48 -11.74 5.40
CA ALA A 88 -8.80 -11.18 5.17
C ALA A 88 -9.87 -11.78 6.10
N ARG A 89 -9.83 -13.09 6.36
CA ARG A 89 -10.72 -13.74 7.34
C ARG A 89 -10.48 -13.17 8.74
N THR A 90 -9.22 -13.03 9.14
CA THR A 90 -8.85 -12.44 10.44
C THR A 90 -9.30 -10.98 10.54
N ALA A 91 -9.04 -10.16 9.51
CA ALA A 91 -9.48 -8.77 9.47
C ALA A 91 -11.01 -8.65 9.54
N THR A 92 -11.74 -9.50 8.80
CA THR A 92 -13.21 -9.52 8.79
C THR A 92 -13.77 -9.88 10.17
N ALA A 93 -13.20 -10.91 10.81
CA ALA A 93 -13.57 -11.29 12.18
C ALA A 93 -13.28 -10.18 13.20
N ALA A 94 -12.28 -9.35 12.94
CA ALA A 94 -11.96 -8.15 13.73
C ALA A 94 -12.77 -6.90 13.32
N GLY A 95 -13.77 -7.03 12.45
CA GLY A 95 -14.65 -5.91 12.05
C GLY A 95 -14.13 -5.06 10.89
N ILE A 96 -13.17 -5.56 10.11
CA ILE A 96 -12.67 -4.94 8.88
C ILE A 96 -12.93 -5.88 7.69
N PRO A 97 -14.13 -5.80 7.08
CA PRO A 97 -14.47 -6.68 5.97
C PRO A 97 -13.68 -6.30 4.70
N VAL A 98 -13.48 -7.28 3.84
CA VAL A 98 -13.06 -7.05 2.45
C VAL A 98 -14.22 -6.50 1.63
N THR A 99 -13.91 -5.74 0.57
CA THR A 99 -14.95 -5.25 -0.37
C THR A 99 -15.49 -6.38 -1.24
N GLU A 100 -14.65 -7.39 -1.53
CA GLU A 100 -14.99 -8.57 -2.34
C GLU A 100 -14.31 -9.81 -1.74
N ALA A 101 -15.01 -10.94 -1.77
CA ALA A 101 -14.54 -12.19 -1.16
C ALA A 101 -13.42 -12.86 -1.95
N GLU A 102 -13.48 -12.78 -3.28
CA GLU A 102 -12.49 -13.40 -4.16
C GLU A 102 -11.26 -12.49 -4.35
N PRO A 103 -10.02 -13.02 -4.21
CA PRO A 103 -8.82 -12.26 -4.48
C PRO A 103 -8.77 -11.78 -5.93
N ARG A 104 -8.35 -10.53 -6.10
CA ARG A 104 -8.05 -9.94 -7.41
C ARG A 104 -6.57 -10.15 -7.73
N GLU A 105 -6.25 -10.13 -9.01
CA GLU A 105 -4.86 -10.06 -9.48
C GLU A 105 -4.25 -8.70 -9.13
N GLY A 106 -3.20 -8.73 -8.32
CA GLY A 106 -2.35 -7.60 -7.98
C GLY A 106 -1.22 -7.37 -8.99
N LEU A 107 -0.14 -6.76 -8.51
CA LEU A 107 1.09 -6.58 -9.31
C LEU A 107 1.80 -7.94 -9.47
N ASN A 108 2.26 -8.25 -10.67
CA ASN A 108 2.91 -9.53 -11.01
C ASN A 108 2.08 -10.78 -10.64
N GLY A 109 0.75 -10.67 -10.66
CA GLY A 109 -0.15 -11.78 -10.34
C GLY A 109 -0.27 -12.10 -8.86
N ALA A 110 0.37 -11.32 -7.97
CA ALA A 110 0.21 -11.47 -6.52
C ALA A 110 -1.26 -11.37 -6.12
N ALA A 111 -1.70 -12.17 -5.16
CA ALA A 111 -3.07 -12.07 -4.67
C ALA A 111 -3.30 -10.71 -3.96
N ARG A 112 -4.45 -10.09 -4.21
CA ARG A 112 -4.83 -8.81 -3.60
C ARG A 112 -6.29 -8.80 -3.18
N LEU A 113 -6.55 -8.38 -1.93
CA LEU A 113 -7.90 -8.15 -1.39
C LEU A 113 -8.01 -6.73 -0.86
N LEU A 114 -9.07 -6.02 -1.23
CA LEU A 114 -9.29 -4.64 -0.80
C LEU A 114 -10.10 -4.66 0.50
N LEU A 115 -9.64 -3.90 1.49
CA LEU A 115 -10.38 -3.69 2.74
C LEU A 115 -11.41 -2.58 2.56
N SER A 116 -12.53 -2.67 3.28
CA SER A 116 -13.56 -1.63 3.29
C SER A 116 -12.96 -0.29 3.73
N PRO A 117 -12.98 0.75 2.88
CA PRO A 117 -12.45 2.06 3.24
C PRO A 117 -13.14 2.65 4.47
N LEU A 118 -14.43 2.35 4.69
CA LEU A 118 -15.14 2.80 5.89
C LEU A 118 -14.54 2.20 7.17
N ALA A 119 -14.19 0.91 7.13
CA ALA A 119 -13.60 0.22 8.27
C ALA A 119 -12.13 0.58 8.51
N THR A 120 -11.48 1.19 7.52
CA THR A 120 -10.11 1.74 7.61
C THR A 120 -10.11 3.28 7.60
N VAL A 121 -11.17 3.91 8.11
CA VAL A 121 -11.30 5.37 8.31
C VAL A 121 -10.96 6.22 7.09
N GLY A 122 -11.35 5.75 5.91
CA GLY A 122 -11.12 6.40 4.61
C GLY A 122 -9.79 6.03 3.94
N VAL A 123 -8.86 5.39 4.65
CA VAL A 123 -7.57 4.98 4.08
C VAL A 123 -7.76 3.77 3.19
N ARG A 124 -7.62 3.93 1.88
CA ARG A 124 -7.70 2.82 0.93
C ARG A 124 -6.54 1.85 1.17
N THR A 125 -6.89 0.66 1.65
CA THR A 125 -5.94 -0.35 2.10
C THR A 125 -6.25 -1.67 1.42
N SER A 126 -5.22 -2.36 0.93
CA SER A 126 -5.35 -3.75 0.47
C SER A 126 -4.40 -4.68 1.20
N LEU A 127 -4.79 -5.93 1.35
CA LEU A 127 -3.91 -7.04 1.73
C LEU A 127 -3.31 -7.62 0.46
N SER A 128 -2.00 -7.80 0.43
CA SER A 128 -1.32 -8.39 -0.72
C SER A 128 -0.08 -9.18 -0.27
N GLU A 129 0.35 -10.13 -1.09
CA GLU A 129 1.65 -10.76 -0.89
C GLU A 129 2.77 -9.72 -1.08
N PRO A 130 3.92 -9.85 -0.37
CA PRO A 130 5.09 -9.02 -0.63
C PRO A 130 5.53 -9.13 -2.09
N LEU A 131 5.90 -8.00 -2.70
CA LEU A 131 6.41 -8.00 -4.07
C LEU A 131 7.85 -8.51 -4.10
N ALA A 132 8.10 -9.55 -4.89
CA ALA A 132 9.46 -10.00 -5.20
C ALA A 132 10.08 -9.10 -6.28
N LEU A 133 10.57 -7.94 -5.87
CA LEU A 133 11.37 -7.05 -6.72
C LEU A 133 12.86 -7.19 -6.39
N GLU A 134 13.71 -6.90 -7.36
CA GLU A 134 15.14 -6.70 -7.08
C GLU A 134 15.30 -5.60 -6.03
N PRO A 135 16.18 -5.79 -5.04
CA PRO A 135 16.41 -4.79 -4.01
C PRO A 135 16.94 -3.48 -4.63
N PRO A 136 16.66 -2.33 -3.99
CA PRO A 136 17.19 -1.06 -4.45
C PRO A 136 18.72 -1.08 -4.40
N ARG A 137 19.35 -0.24 -5.22
CA ARG A 137 20.80 -0.03 -5.10
C ARG A 137 21.08 0.71 -3.79
N PRO A 138 22.18 0.40 -3.08
CA PRO A 138 22.60 1.21 -1.94
C PRO A 138 22.71 2.68 -2.37
N GLY A 139 22.09 3.57 -1.61
CA GLY A 139 21.99 5.00 -1.92
C GLY A 139 21.52 5.77 -0.70
N PHE A 140 21.40 7.10 -0.84
CA PHE A 140 20.97 7.96 0.28
C PHE A 140 19.49 7.79 0.66
N VAL A 141 18.67 7.19 -0.23
CA VAL A 141 17.29 6.79 0.06
C VAL A 141 17.24 5.30 0.31
N GLU A 142 16.95 4.92 1.55
CA GLU A 142 17.03 3.51 1.98
C GLU A 142 15.66 2.82 2.04
N ARG A 143 14.64 3.52 2.57
CA ARG A 143 13.29 2.97 2.82
C ARG A 143 12.26 4.08 2.95
N ILE A 144 10.98 3.72 2.85
CA ILE A 144 9.89 4.56 3.35
C ILE A 144 9.94 4.49 4.87
N ASP A 145 10.10 5.64 5.52
CA ASP A 145 10.11 5.71 6.97
C ASP A 145 8.69 5.78 7.55
N HIS A 146 7.88 6.72 7.07
CA HIS A 146 6.49 6.87 7.47
C HIS A 146 5.62 7.38 6.31
N LEU A 147 4.31 7.17 6.43
CA LEU A 147 3.30 7.78 5.58
C LEU A 147 2.39 8.62 6.48
N GLY A 148 2.33 9.93 6.22
CA GLY A 148 1.40 10.82 6.91
C GLY A 148 -0.02 10.62 6.37
N VAL A 149 -0.99 10.44 7.27
CA VAL A 149 -2.41 10.35 6.94
C VAL A 149 -3.15 11.40 7.75
N ALA A 150 -3.77 12.35 7.07
CA ALA A 150 -4.72 13.26 7.70
C ALA A 150 -6.02 12.49 7.99
N SER A 151 -6.44 12.46 9.25
CA SER A 151 -7.68 11.81 9.69
C SER A 151 -8.53 12.82 10.46
N ALA A 152 -9.84 12.76 10.24
CA ALA A 152 -10.81 13.49 11.06
C ALA A 152 -11.02 12.84 12.44
N ASP A 153 -10.64 11.57 12.60
CA ASP A 153 -10.76 10.80 13.84
C ASP A 153 -9.54 9.88 14.02
N ASN A 154 -8.59 10.31 14.86
CA ASN A 154 -7.39 9.54 15.18
C ASN A 154 -7.68 8.35 16.09
N GLY A 155 -8.72 8.43 16.92
CA GLY A 155 -9.13 7.32 17.79
C GLY A 155 -9.63 6.13 16.97
N ALA A 156 -10.49 6.41 15.98
CA ALA A 156 -10.95 5.41 15.03
C ALA A 156 -9.81 4.85 14.16
N ALA A 157 -8.81 5.67 13.81
CA ALA A 157 -7.62 5.21 13.09
C ALA A 157 -6.78 4.22 13.91
N VAL A 158 -6.53 4.53 15.19
CA VAL A 158 -5.84 3.62 16.12
C VAL A 158 -6.63 2.33 16.31
N GLU A 159 -7.95 2.42 16.49
CA GLU A 159 -8.82 1.24 16.60
C GLU A 159 -8.71 0.35 15.34
N ALA A 160 -8.82 0.93 14.15
CA ALA A 160 -8.73 0.18 12.89
C ALA A 160 -7.34 -0.45 12.67
N PHE A 161 -6.28 0.36 12.68
CA PHE A 161 -4.95 -0.11 12.27
C PHE A 161 -4.19 -0.83 13.39
N VAL A 162 -4.31 -0.37 14.64
CA VAL A 162 -3.57 -0.96 15.76
C VAL A 162 -4.34 -2.12 16.37
N ARG A 163 -5.62 -1.91 16.75
CA ARG A 163 -6.37 -2.94 17.50
C ARG A 163 -6.89 -4.05 16.60
N ARG A 164 -7.40 -3.73 15.42
CA ARG A 164 -8.03 -4.71 14.52
C ARG A 164 -7.06 -5.31 13.49
N LEU A 165 -6.23 -4.48 12.84
CA LEU A 165 -5.21 -4.96 11.90
C LEU A 165 -3.90 -5.39 12.57
N GLY A 166 -3.68 -5.01 13.82
CA GLY A 166 -2.52 -5.46 14.59
C GLY A 166 -1.22 -4.72 14.29
N CYS A 167 -1.25 -3.56 13.62
CA CYS A 167 -0.06 -2.71 13.46
C CYS A 167 0.44 -2.22 14.83
N PRO A 168 1.76 -2.13 15.05
CA PRO A 168 2.28 -1.60 16.31
C PRO A 168 1.97 -0.10 16.43
N LEU A 169 1.65 0.33 17.65
CA LEU A 169 1.62 1.75 18.02
C LEU A 169 2.95 2.10 18.67
N GLU A 170 3.79 2.84 17.95
CA GLU A 170 5.14 3.21 18.41
C GLU A 170 5.13 4.46 19.30
N SER A 171 4.33 5.47 18.95
CA SER A 171 4.24 6.72 19.72
C SER A 171 2.92 7.46 19.50
N THR A 172 2.60 8.38 20.41
CA THR A 172 1.49 9.33 20.31
C THR A 172 1.96 10.71 20.74
N GLN A 173 1.66 11.75 19.96
CA GLN A 173 1.94 13.14 20.30
C GLN A 173 0.65 13.95 20.15
N THR A 174 0.35 14.79 21.15
CA THR A 174 -0.76 15.73 21.12
C THR A 174 -0.19 17.13 21.22
N ASP A 175 -0.47 17.95 20.21
CA ASP A 175 -0.13 19.37 20.24
C ASP A 175 -1.34 20.17 20.72
N VAL A 176 -1.12 21.12 21.62
CA VAL A 176 -2.15 21.98 22.20
C VAL A 176 -1.65 23.41 22.05
N GLU A 177 -2.19 24.12 21.07
CA GLU A 177 -1.99 25.57 20.94
C GLU A 177 -2.91 26.28 21.94
N VAL A 178 -2.31 27.04 22.86
CA VAL A 178 -2.98 27.88 23.88
C VAL A 178 -3.03 29.33 23.44
#